data_AF-A0A8J4TNM8-F1
#
_entry.id   AF-A0A8J4TNM8-F1
#
_cell.length_a   1.000
_cell.length_b   1.000
_cell.length_c   1.000
_cell.angle_alpha   90.00
_cell.angle_beta   90.00
_cell.angle_gamma   90.00
#
_symmetry.space_group_name_H-M   'P 1'
#
loop_
_entity.id
_entity.type
_entity.pdbx_description
1 polymer ?
#
loop_
_entity_poly.entity_id
_entity_poly.type
_entity_poly.pdbx_seq_one_letter_code
_entity_poly.pdbx_strand_id
1 'polypeptide(L)'
;MGNLEITSIDRSRDLSFLRSIREVTGYVLVALNQFDYLPLENLRIIRGTRLYEDRYALAIFLNYRKDGHFGLRQLGLKNLTAVYS
;
A
#
# COMPACT_ATOMS: atom_id res chain seq x y z
N MET A 1 6.70 -15.34 -2.28
CA MET A 1 6.52 -14.05 -1.58
C MET A 1 7.29 -13.00 -2.36
N GLY A 2 6.74 -11.80 -2.55
CA GLY A 2 7.25 -10.80 -3.49
C GLY A 2 6.83 -9.39 -3.11
N ASN A 3 6.59 -8.54 -4.11
CA ASN A 3 6.11 -7.18 -3.93
C ASN A 3 4.59 -7.18 -3.71
N LEU A 4 4.09 -6.14 -3.03
CA LEU A 4 2.66 -5.82 -2.98
C LEU A 4 2.44 -4.55 -3.79
N GLU A 5 1.77 -4.68 -4.93
CA GLU A 5 1.46 -3.55 -5.82
C GLU A 5 -0.05 -3.33 -5.86
N ILE A 6 -0.49 -2.20 -5.32
CA ILE A 6 -1.89 -1.78 -5.28
C ILE A 6 -1.97 -0.54 -6.15
N THR A 7 -2.37 -0.73 -7.40
CA THR A 7 -2.37 0.33 -8.41
C THR A 7 -3.67 0.41 -9.18
N SER A 8 -4.08 1.62 -9.54
CA SER A 8 -5.25 1.86 -10.41
C SER A 8 -6.55 1.24 -9.89
N ILE A 9 -6.71 1.16 -8.57
CA ILE A 9 -7.92 0.64 -7.93
C ILE A 9 -8.97 1.74 -7.78
N ASP A 10 -10.16 1.43 -8.28
CA ASP A 10 -11.34 2.28 -8.17
C ASP A 10 -11.93 2.33 -6.76
N ARG A 11 -12.69 3.39 -6.48
CA ARG A 11 -13.20 3.67 -5.14
C ARG A 11 -14.09 2.58 -4.55
N SER A 12 -14.91 1.92 -5.36
CA SER A 12 -15.96 0.98 -4.90
C SER A 12 -15.45 -0.42 -4.58
N ARG A 13 -14.15 -0.68 -4.73
CA ARG A 13 -13.59 -2.02 -4.58
C ARG A 13 -13.41 -2.38 -3.11
N ASP A 14 -13.87 -3.57 -2.74
CA ASP A 14 -13.56 -4.14 -1.43
C ASP A 14 -12.11 -4.63 -1.39
N LEU A 15 -11.36 -4.08 -0.44
CA LEU A 15 -9.96 -4.42 -0.18
C LEU A 15 -9.77 -5.16 1.15
N SER A 16 -10.86 -5.64 1.77
CA SER A 16 -10.85 -6.35 3.05
C SER A 16 -9.88 -7.54 3.08
N PHE A 17 -9.59 -8.18 1.94
CA PHE A 17 -8.63 -9.26 1.83
C PHE A 17 -7.19 -8.85 2.22
N LEU A 18 -6.82 -7.57 2.03
CA LEU A 18 -5.49 -7.04 2.39
C LEU A 18 -5.24 -7.11 3.90
N ARG A 19 -6.30 -7.16 4.72
CA ARG A 19 -6.18 -7.33 6.18
C ARG A 19 -5.49 -8.62 6.57
N SER A 20 -5.44 -9.63 5.71
CA SER A 20 -4.77 -10.89 6.01
C SER A 20 -3.24 -10.78 5.91
N ILE A 21 -2.71 -9.75 5.24
CA ILE A 21 -1.29 -9.59 4.98
C ILE A 21 -0.58 -9.17 6.27
N ARG A 22 0.44 -9.94 6.66
CA ARG A 22 1.29 -9.65 7.83
C ARG A 22 2.70 -9.22 7.45
N GLU A 23 3.14 -9.61 6.27
CA GLU A 23 4.50 -9.40 5.82
C GLU A 23 4.54 -9.26 4.31
N VAL A 24 5.35 -8.32 3.83
CA VAL A 24 5.72 -8.19 2.42
C VAL A 24 7.23 -8.35 2.32
N THR A 25 7.69 -9.29 1.50
CA THR A 25 9.12 -9.58 1.39
C THR A 25 9.86 -8.59 0.48
N GLY A 26 9.21 -8.12 -0.59
CA GLY A 26 9.74 -7.08 -1.46
C GLY A 26 9.35 -5.68 -0.95
N TYR A 27 8.91 -4.84 -1.89
CA TYR A 27 8.37 -3.52 -1.59
C TYR A 27 6.84 -3.51 -1.57
N VAL A 28 6.27 -2.43 -1.02
CA VAL A 28 4.86 -2.07 -1.11
C VAL A 28 4.72 -0.81 -1.96
N LEU A 29 3.96 -0.89 -3.05
CA LEU A 29 3.60 0.23 -3.92
C LEU A 29 2.10 0.48 -3.83
N VAL A 30 1.72 1.72 -3.52
CA VAL A 30 0.35 2.20 -3.51
C VAL A 30 0.28 3.44 -4.39
N ALA A 31 -0.23 3.30 -5.62
CA ALA A 31 -0.25 4.41 -6.57
C ALA A 31 -1.51 4.48 -7.42
N LEU A 32 -1.91 5.69 -7.82
CA LEU A 32 -3.00 5.90 -8.77
C LEU A 32 -4.37 5.37 -8.32
N ASN A 33 -4.56 5.18 -7.01
CA ASN A 33 -5.81 4.65 -6.46
C ASN A 33 -6.81 5.75 -6.08
N GLN A 34 -8.10 5.39 -6.04
CA GLN A 34 -9.21 6.29 -5.74
C GLN A 34 -10.00 5.94 -4.46
N PHE A 35 -9.68 4.81 -3.81
CA PHE A 35 -10.24 4.46 -2.50
C PHE A 35 -9.71 5.37 -1.39
N ASP A 36 -10.46 5.50 -0.30
CA ASP A 36 -10.14 6.44 0.80
C ASP A 36 -9.31 5.84 1.93
N TYR A 37 -9.35 4.52 2.10
CA TYR A 37 -8.66 3.80 3.17
C TYR A 37 -7.89 2.59 2.64
N LEU A 38 -6.62 2.46 3.06
CA LEU A 38 -5.80 1.28 2.77
C LEU A 38 -5.83 0.28 3.94
N PRO A 39 -6.54 -0.86 3.84
CA PRO A 39 -6.72 -1.80 4.96
C PRO A 39 -5.54 -2.79 5.10
N LEU A 40 -4.39 -2.29 5.54
CA LEU A 40 -3.20 -3.09 5.87
C LEU A 40 -2.98 -3.18 7.39
N GLU A 41 -4.05 -3.30 8.18
CA GLU A 41 -4.00 -3.22 9.63
C GLU A 41 -3.09 -4.26 10.26
N ASN A 42 -2.97 -5.45 9.65
CA ASN A 42 -2.14 -6.53 10.18
C ASN A 42 -0.74 -6.58 9.59
N LEU A 43 -0.38 -5.68 8.66
CA LEU A 43 0.98 -5.61 8.11
C LEU A 43 1.94 -5.21 9.22
N ARG A 44 2.98 -6.02 9.43
CA ARG A 44 4.00 -5.81 10.47
C ARG A 44 5.36 -5.45 9.90
N ILE A 45 5.75 -6.10 8.81
CA ILE A 45 7.10 -5.99 8.27
C ILE A 45 7.05 -5.84 6.75
N ILE A 46 7.83 -4.88 6.24
CA ILE A 46 8.26 -4.81 4.85
C ILE A 46 9.75 -5.12 4.82
N ARG A 47 10.16 -6.22 4.18
CA ARG A 47 11.56 -6.67 4.22
C ARG A 47 12.48 -5.97 3.21
N GLY A 48 11.94 -5.41 2.14
CA GLY A 48 12.75 -4.67 1.16
C GLY A 48 13.78 -5.50 0.41
N THR A 49 13.60 -6.83 0.24
CA THR A 49 14.54 -7.64 -0.56
C THR A 49 14.58 -7.23 -2.04
N ARG A 50 13.57 -6.46 -2.47
CA ARG A 50 13.51 -5.68 -3.69
C ARG A 50 12.96 -4.30 -3.33
N LEU A 51 13.45 -3.26 -4.00
CA LEU A 51 13.02 -1.88 -3.80
C LEU A 51 12.34 -1.35 -5.06
N TYR A 52 11.30 -0.53 -4.89
CA TYR A 52 10.73 0.23 -5.98
C TYR A 52 11.74 1.30 -6.43
N GLU A 53 12.01 1.37 -7.73
CA GLU A 53 13.04 2.24 -8.32
C GLU A 53 14.41 2.11 -7.65
N ASP A 54 14.76 0.89 -7.19
CA ASP A 54 15.99 0.58 -6.47
C ASP A 54 16.23 1.44 -5.22
N ARG A 55 15.16 2.05 -4.67
CA ARG A 55 15.28 3.04 -3.59
C ARG A 55 14.26 2.89 -2.46
N TYR A 56 13.02 2.50 -2.75
CA TYR A 56 11.94 2.55 -1.76
C TYR A 56 11.34 1.17 -1.45
N ALA A 57 11.35 0.78 -0.17
CA ALA A 57 10.61 -0.39 0.31
C ALA A 57 9.11 -0.09 0.47
N LEU A 58 8.73 1.18 0.67
CA LEU A 58 7.35 1.65 0.71
C LEU A 58 7.23 2.92 -0.15
N ALA A 59 6.40 2.86 -1.19
CA ALA A 59 6.14 4.00 -2.09
C ALA A 59 4.63 4.27 -2.17
N ILE A 60 4.23 5.51 -1.86
CA ILE A 60 2.82 5.94 -1.87
C ILE A 60 2.72 7.29 -2.58
N PHE A 61 2.13 7.32 -3.78
CA PHE A 61 2.00 8.57 -4.55
C PHE A 61 0.78 8.58 -5.48
N LEU A 62 0.28 9.78 -5.81
CA LEU A 62 -0.79 9.98 -6.79
C LEU A 62 -2.09 9.18 -6.53
N ASN A 63 -2.40 8.90 -5.26
CA ASN A 63 -3.64 8.21 -4.87
C ASN A 63 -4.81 9.20 -4.71
N TYR A 64 -5.09 9.96 -5.76
CA TYR A 64 -6.20 10.91 -5.80
C TYR A 64 -6.71 11.04 -7.23
N ARG A 65 -7.98 11.41 -7.37
CA ARG A 65 -8.53 11.77 -8.68
C ARG A 65 -8.33 13.27 -8.91
N LYS A 66 -7.72 13.66 -10.05
CA LYS A 66 -7.46 15.07 -10.37
C LYS A 66 -8.72 15.94 -10.34
N ASP A 67 -9.83 15.40 -10.84
CA ASP A 67 -11.11 16.12 -10.97
C ASP A 67 -12.17 15.61 -9.99
N GLY A 68 -11.78 15.23 -8.78
CA GLY A 68 -12.71 14.70 -7.80
C GLY A 68 -12.27 14.89 -6.36
N HIS A 69 -13.19 14.65 -5.43
CA HIS A 69 -12.94 14.75 -3.99
C HIS A 69 -12.54 13.40 -3.36
N PHE A 70 -12.20 12.40 -4.20
CA PHE A 70 -11.91 11.03 -3.78
C PHE A 70 -10.44 10.69 -4.02
N GLY A 71 -9.91 9.89 -3.12
CA GLY A 71 -8.49 9.58 -3.02
C GLY A 71 -8.17 9.10 -1.61
N LEU A 72 -6.97 8.57 -1.46
CA LEU A 72 -6.48 7.99 -0.22
C LEU A 72 -6.35 9.05 0.86
N ARG A 73 -7.03 8.83 1.98
CA ARG A 73 -7.06 9.74 3.14
C ARG A 73 -6.40 9.14 4.35
N GLN A 74 -6.37 7.81 4.44
CA GLN A 74 -5.91 7.10 5.63
C GLN A 74 -5.15 5.83 5.25
N LEU A 75 -4.00 5.66 5.89
CA LEU A 75 -3.17 4.46 5.80
C LEU A 75 -3.46 3.59 7.01
N GLY A 76 -4.01 2.40 6.80
CA GLY A 76 -4.27 1.43 7.85
C GLY A 76 -3.03 0.70 8.35
N LEU A 77 -1.85 1.32 8.40
CA LEU A 77 -0.57 0.68 8.77
C LEU A 77 -0.39 0.57 10.30
N LYS A 78 -1.44 0.18 11.01
CA LYS A 78 -1.52 0.28 12.48
C LYS A 78 -0.51 -0.60 13.22
N ASN A 79 -0.20 -1.76 12.67
CA ASN A 79 0.73 -2.72 13.28
C ASN A 79 2.08 -2.79 12.58
N LEU A 80 2.39 -1.84 11.69
CA LEU A 80 3.68 -1.80 10.99
C LEU A 80 4.78 -1.47 11.98
N THR A 81 5.67 -2.42 12.24
CA THR A 81 6.76 -2.27 13.21
C THR A 81 8.11 -2.02 12.56
N ALA A 82 8.33 -2.47 11.32
CA ALA A 82 9.60 -2.30 10.64
C ALA A 82 9.47 -2.22 9.12
N VAL A 83 10.28 -1.35 8.52
CA VAL A 83 10.54 -1.26 7.09
C VAL A 83 12.04 -1.37 6.90
N TYR A 84 12.48 -2.41 6.21
CA TYR A 84 13.87 -2.64 5.86
C TYR A 84 14.12 -2.27 4.39
N SER A 85 15.35 -1.88 4.07
CA SER A 85 15.82 -1.53 2.73
C SER A 85 17.27 -1.93 2.56
#